data_AF-A0A973G1G5-F1
#
_entry.id   AF-A0A973G1G5-F1
#
_cell.length_a   1.000
_cell.length_b   1.000
_cell.length_c   1.000
_cell.angle_alpha   90.00
_cell.angle_beta   90.00
_cell.angle_gamma   90.00
#
_symmetry.space_group_name_H-M   'P 1'
#
loop_
_entity.id
_entity.type
_entity.pdbx_description
1 polymer ?
#
loop_
_entity_poly.entity_id
_entity_poly.type
_entity_poly.pdbx_seq_one_letter_code
_entity_poly.pdbx_strand_id
1 'polypeptide(L)'
;MKSRALLILLSVACSLAVMVVGSDAKDVFKLKPGAQGKVCLTCHASFSEKMKSAFVHTPLKQGECTGCHSPHTSSHGKMLAVDPNKICFSCHAAMVSGKAKSSHKVVAEGGCIKCHDPHAAANKFNLKLAGEKLCLECHKELGEAIGKAKRKHKPVTSGCLTCHDPHESTTALHLLKKDVPGLCKGCHQTDKPFFVKVHQNYPVANSQCTSCHNTHGSSKSSLLYDTVHAPVANRVCNQCHNEPTSPTPLKTKKTGFELCRGCHYQMVNATFSMNRIHWPIVDQRGCMNCHSPHASKGKGLLNQTSMTKLCGNCHKDTITRQEKAVSKHNPVEAGMCDSCHSPHASNTVLLLNQPVIELCSNCHDFSKHTSHPIGEKAVDPRNKNLSIDCLSCHRSHGSDQKRLAHFQFGMDLCVQCHEQLKR
;
A
#
# COMPACT_ATOMS: atom_id res chain seq x y z
N MET A 1 35.14 57.77 70.95
CA MET A 1 35.45 56.37 71.33
C MET A 1 35.92 55.63 70.07
N LYS A 2 37.24 55.56 69.82
CA LYS A 2 38.06 54.31 69.75
C LYS A 2 37.36 53.17 68.99
N SER A 3 37.66 52.87 67.72
CA SER A 3 38.82 52.12 67.17
C SER A 3 38.89 50.63 67.55
N ARG A 4 38.88 49.74 66.54
CA ARG A 4 39.50 48.37 66.40
C ARG A 4 38.89 47.69 65.14
N ALA A 5 39.61 47.38 64.04
CA ALA A 5 40.68 46.38 63.82
C ALA A 5 40.18 44.94 64.14
N LEU A 6 40.38 43.83 63.41
CA LEU A 6 41.22 43.38 62.27
C LEU A 6 40.84 41.89 61.99
N LEU A 7 41.33 41.29 60.89
CA LEU A 7 41.56 39.83 60.61
C LEU A 7 40.38 39.07 59.95
N ILE A 8 40.52 38.13 59.00
CA ILE A 8 41.64 37.49 58.28
C ILE A 8 41.06 36.80 57.01
N LEU A 9 41.90 36.65 55.99
CA LEU A 9 41.73 35.89 54.74
C LEU A 9 41.15 34.46 54.90
N LEU A 10 40.44 33.94 53.88
CA LEU A 10 40.84 32.73 53.14
C LEU A 10 39.93 32.48 51.90
N SER A 11 40.58 32.44 50.72
CA SER A 11 40.31 31.65 49.51
C SER A 11 39.03 30.82 49.41
N VAL A 12 38.34 30.88 48.25
CA VAL A 12 38.35 29.79 47.23
C VAL A 12 37.67 30.33 45.95
N ALA A 13 38.43 30.32 44.85
CA ALA A 13 37.93 30.48 43.50
C ALA A 13 37.09 29.25 43.13
N CYS A 14 35.77 29.43 43.00
CA CYS A 14 34.87 28.41 42.49
C CYS A 14 34.86 28.50 40.95
N SER A 15 35.78 27.78 40.31
CA SER A 15 35.73 27.53 38.88
C SER A 15 34.47 26.73 38.55
N LEU A 16 33.59 27.32 37.73
CA LEU A 16 32.47 26.62 37.10
C LEU A 16 33.01 25.47 36.23
N ALA A 17 33.07 24.27 36.79
CA ALA A 17 33.10 23.05 36.02
C ALA A 17 31.67 22.77 35.55
N VAL A 18 31.42 22.99 34.26
CA VAL A 18 30.23 22.48 33.57
C VAL A 18 30.29 20.95 33.66
N MET A 19 29.53 20.37 34.59
CA MET A 19 29.33 18.93 34.64
C MET A 19 28.53 18.51 33.42
N VAL A 20 29.23 17.87 32.48
CA VAL A 20 28.61 17.05 31.44
C VAL A 20 27.96 15.87 32.15
N VAL A 21 26.64 15.90 32.27
CA VAL A 21 25.86 14.77 32.76
C VAL A 21 25.93 13.68 31.68
N GLY A 22 26.93 12.81 31.78
CA GLY A 22 26.92 11.53 31.08
C GLY A 22 25.81 10.68 31.67
N SER A 23 24.89 10.22 30.83
CA SER A 23 23.86 9.27 31.24
C SER A 23 24.52 7.98 31.72
N ASP A 24 24.41 7.68 33.01
CA ASP A 24 24.76 6.37 33.57
C ASP A 24 23.80 5.29 33.02
N ALA A 25 24.12 4.79 31.82
CA ALA A 25 23.59 3.52 31.35
C ALA A 25 24.20 2.43 32.24
N LYS A 26 23.42 1.89 33.18
CA LYS A 26 23.83 0.75 34.01
C LYS A 26 24.44 -0.32 33.10
N ASP A 27 25.68 -0.72 33.38
CA ASP A 27 26.37 -1.77 32.63
C ASP A 27 25.70 -3.13 32.88
N VAL A 28 24.71 -3.44 32.05
CA VAL A 28 23.91 -4.68 32.11
C VAL A 28 24.78 -5.92 31.84
N PHE A 29 25.95 -5.74 31.20
CA PHE A 29 26.80 -6.82 30.73
C PHE A 29 28.02 -7.07 31.63
N LYS A 30 28.17 -6.32 32.73
CA LYS A 30 29.28 -6.41 33.69
C LYS A 30 30.65 -6.39 33.01
N LEU A 31 30.80 -5.49 32.04
CA LEU A 31 32.06 -5.31 31.34
C LEU A 31 33.07 -4.64 32.27
N LYS A 32 34.36 -4.87 31.98
CA LYS A 32 35.42 -4.16 32.69
C LYS A 32 35.24 -2.65 32.45
N PRO A 33 35.41 -1.77 33.46
CA PRO A 33 35.32 -0.33 33.26
C PRO A 33 36.17 0.14 32.07
N GLY A 34 35.55 0.84 31.13
CA GLY A 34 36.20 1.29 29.87
C GLY A 34 36.21 0.26 28.72
N ALA A 35 35.62 -0.93 28.88
CA ALA A 35 35.50 -1.95 27.83
C ALA A 35 34.33 -1.66 26.86
N GLN A 36 34.36 -0.47 26.26
CA GLN A 36 33.46 -0.03 25.20
C GLN A 36 34.26 0.67 24.09
N GLY A 37 33.66 0.83 22.90
CA GLY A 37 34.28 1.52 21.78
C GLY A 37 35.62 0.92 21.35
N LYS A 38 36.74 1.56 21.72
CA LYS A 38 38.10 1.19 21.30
C LYS A 38 38.47 -0.26 21.62
N VAL A 39 38.02 -0.79 22.76
CA VAL A 39 38.25 -2.20 23.13
C VAL A 39 37.52 -3.14 22.18
N CYS A 40 36.29 -2.82 21.78
CA CYS A 40 35.56 -3.61 20.79
C CYS A 40 36.30 -3.62 19.43
N LEU A 41 36.89 -2.48 19.06
CA LEU A 41 37.61 -2.31 17.79
C LEU A 41 38.99 -3.00 17.74
N THR A 42 39.56 -3.46 18.86
CA THR A 42 40.80 -4.26 18.81
C THR A 42 40.56 -5.61 18.14
N CYS A 43 39.37 -6.19 18.31
CA CYS A 43 38.96 -7.43 17.65
C CYS A 43 38.12 -7.16 16.40
N HIS A 44 37.28 -6.12 16.41
CA HIS A 44 36.47 -5.71 15.25
C HIS A 44 37.19 -4.66 14.38
N ALA A 45 38.47 -4.86 14.11
CA ALA A 45 39.32 -3.88 13.43
C ALA A 45 38.77 -3.46 12.04
N SER A 46 38.23 -4.42 11.28
CA SER A 46 37.63 -4.19 9.97
C SER A 46 36.40 -3.28 10.00
N PHE A 47 35.72 -3.17 11.15
CA PHE A 47 34.57 -2.30 11.31
C PHE A 47 34.95 -0.82 11.37
N SER A 48 36.19 -0.51 11.77
CA SER A 48 36.71 0.86 11.83
C SER A 48 36.64 1.58 10.48
N GLU A 49 36.77 0.85 9.37
CA GLU A 49 36.62 1.41 8.02
C GLU A 49 35.20 1.91 7.76
N LYS A 50 34.18 1.18 8.23
CA LYS A 50 32.78 1.61 8.08
C LYS A 50 32.49 2.89 8.85
N MET A 51 33.13 3.07 10.01
CA MET A 51 33.04 4.29 10.83
C MET A 51 33.70 5.52 10.18
N LYS A 52 34.43 5.37 9.07
CA LYS A 52 34.96 6.51 8.30
C LYS A 52 33.94 7.11 7.32
N SER A 53 32.75 6.52 7.21
CA SER A 53 31.69 7.06 6.36
C SER A 53 31.26 8.46 6.81
N ALA A 54 30.78 9.28 5.88
CA ALA A 54 30.43 10.68 6.13
C ALA A 54 29.39 10.88 7.26
N PHE A 55 28.43 9.96 7.38
CA PHE A 55 27.37 10.02 8.40
C PHE A 55 27.41 8.78 9.28
N VAL A 56 28.07 8.92 10.43
CA VAL A 56 28.13 7.90 11.49
C VAL A 56 26.99 8.12 12.47
N HIS A 57 26.30 7.04 12.83
CA HIS A 57 25.22 7.07 13.81
C HIS A 57 25.74 7.49 15.19
N THR A 58 25.02 8.38 15.88
CA THR A 58 25.51 9.07 17.09
C THR A 58 26.03 8.14 18.20
N PRO A 59 25.30 7.08 18.64
CA PRO A 59 25.80 6.14 19.65
C PRO A 59 27.11 5.47 19.22
N LEU A 60 27.24 5.16 17.92
CA LEU A 60 28.45 4.53 17.41
C LEU A 60 29.65 5.48 17.42
N LYS A 61 29.42 6.76 17.11
CA LYS A 61 30.46 7.81 17.21
C LYS A 61 30.96 7.98 18.66
N GLN A 62 30.10 7.70 19.64
CA GLN A 62 30.42 7.73 21.07
C GLN A 62 31.06 6.42 21.57
N GLY A 63 31.15 5.38 20.73
CA GLY A 63 31.69 4.07 21.10
C GLY A 63 30.72 3.20 21.90
N GLU A 64 29.42 3.54 21.91
CA GLU A 64 28.37 2.84 22.67
C GLU A 64 27.87 1.59 21.93
N CYS A 65 28.77 0.65 21.65
CA CYS A 65 28.43 -0.59 20.95
C CYS A 65 27.39 -1.42 21.72
N THR A 66 27.44 -1.38 23.05
CA THR A 66 26.57 -2.16 23.95
C THR A 66 25.16 -1.60 24.09
N GLY A 67 24.91 -0.37 23.65
CA GLY A 67 23.55 0.18 23.58
C GLY A 67 22.66 -0.56 22.59
N CYS A 68 23.26 -1.23 21.60
CA CYS A 68 22.55 -2.02 20.60
C CYS A 68 22.99 -3.50 20.57
N HIS A 69 24.22 -3.83 20.96
CA HIS A 69 24.75 -5.19 20.90
C HIS A 69 24.98 -5.80 22.27
N SER A 70 24.78 -7.11 22.38
CA SER A 70 25.26 -7.92 23.49
C SER A 70 26.57 -8.60 23.07
N PRO A 71 27.72 -8.25 23.67
CA PRO A 71 29.04 -8.61 23.13
C PRO A 71 29.41 -10.10 23.20
N HIS A 72 28.78 -10.89 24.09
CA HIS A 72 29.15 -12.30 24.31
C HIS A 72 28.05 -13.29 23.95
N THR A 73 26.79 -12.96 24.22
CA THR A 73 25.67 -13.87 23.93
C THR A 73 24.39 -13.09 23.63
N SER A 74 23.66 -13.51 22.60
CA SER A 74 22.32 -13.03 22.31
C SER A 74 21.50 -14.12 21.65
N SER A 75 20.22 -14.19 21.99
CA SER A 75 19.22 -14.97 21.25
C SER A 75 18.77 -14.27 19.96
N HIS A 76 19.21 -13.04 19.73
CA HIS A 76 18.92 -12.24 18.54
C HIS A 76 20.09 -12.26 17.56
N GLY A 77 19.78 -12.33 16.27
CA GLY A 77 20.79 -12.35 15.21
C GLY A 77 21.74 -11.15 15.27
N LYS A 78 22.99 -11.36 14.82
CA LYS A 78 24.07 -10.33 14.84
C LYS A 78 24.34 -9.75 16.23
N MET A 79 24.10 -10.53 17.27
CA MET A 79 24.42 -10.18 18.66
C MET A 79 23.69 -8.93 19.14
N LEU A 80 22.43 -8.72 18.76
CA LEU A 80 21.66 -7.56 19.18
C LEU A 80 21.17 -7.72 20.63
N ALA A 81 21.14 -6.63 21.40
CA ALA A 81 20.72 -6.66 22.80
C ALA A 81 19.21 -6.91 22.97
N VAL A 82 18.41 -6.55 21.97
CA VAL A 82 16.96 -6.80 21.91
C VAL A 82 16.55 -7.14 20.48
N ASP A 83 15.25 -7.41 20.29
CA ASP A 83 14.66 -7.69 18.98
C ASP A 83 15.05 -6.64 17.91
N PRO A 84 15.49 -7.05 16.70
CA PRO A 84 15.96 -6.14 15.67
C PRO A 84 14.95 -5.08 15.23
N ASN A 85 13.65 -5.39 15.28
CA ASN A 85 12.59 -4.44 14.90
C ASN A 85 12.21 -3.49 16.05
N LYS A 86 12.63 -3.81 17.28
CA LYS A 86 12.38 -2.99 18.47
C LYS A 86 13.58 -2.14 18.87
N ILE A 87 14.78 -2.53 18.48
CA ILE A 87 16.00 -1.91 18.98
C ILE A 87 16.11 -0.42 18.68
N CYS A 88 15.62 0.02 17.51
CA CYS A 88 15.63 1.44 17.17
C CYS A 88 14.71 2.26 18.08
N PHE A 89 13.61 1.67 18.56
CA PHE A 89 12.62 2.34 19.41
C PHE A 89 13.04 2.50 20.87
N SER A 90 14.14 1.88 21.30
CA SER A 90 14.70 2.13 22.65
C SER A 90 15.12 3.59 22.81
N CYS A 91 15.55 4.23 21.72
CA CYS A 91 15.89 5.65 21.67
C CYS A 91 14.92 6.47 20.78
N HIS A 92 14.42 5.89 19.68
CA HIS A 92 13.54 6.57 18.73
C HIS A 92 12.06 6.29 18.99
N ALA A 93 11.58 6.57 20.21
CA ALA A 93 10.23 6.21 20.66
C ALA A 93 9.06 6.89 19.90
N ALA A 94 9.33 7.91 19.08
CA ALA A 94 8.31 8.76 18.44
C ALA A 94 8.32 8.73 16.90
N MET A 95 8.79 7.66 16.26
CA MET A 95 8.86 7.61 14.78
C MET A 95 7.50 7.39 14.10
N VAL A 96 6.58 6.71 14.79
CA VAL A 96 5.17 6.63 14.40
C VAL A 96 4.33 6.96 15.62
N SER A 97 3.61 8.07 15.55
CA SER A 97 2.73 8.54 16.61
C SER A 97 1.40 7.82 16.59
N GLY A 98 0.76 7.68 17.77
CA GLY A 98 -0.61 7.18 17.87
C GLY A 98 -1.67 8.08 17.21
N LYS A 99 -1.26 9.21 16.62
CA LYS A 99 -2.12 10.18 15.92
C LYS A 99 -1.94 10.13 14.40
N ALA A 100 -1.13 9.21 13.87
CA ALA A 100 -0.92 9.06 12.45
C ALA A 100 -2.23 8.73 11.73
N LYS A 101 -2.59 9.50 10.70
CA LYS A 101 -3.64 9.14 9.74
C LYS A 101 -3.14 8.13 8.72
N SER A 102 -1.86 8.18 8.40
CA SER A 102 -1.18 7.13 7.64
C SER A 102 0.25 6.96 8.13
N SER A 103 0.73 5.72 8.14
CA SER A 103 2.10 5.38 8.46
C SER A 103 2.67 4.48 7.38
N HIS A 104 3.97 4.59 7.14
CA HIS A 104 4.63 3.75 6.17
C HIS A 104 4.73 2.36 6.77
N LYS A 105 4.10 1.37 6.13
CA LYS A 105 3.97 0.01 6.67
C LYS A 105 5.31 -0.56 7.17
N VAL A 106 6.38 -0.37 6.40
CA VAL A 106 7.73 -0.84 6.77
C VAL A 106 8.20 -0.21 8.07
N VAL A 107 7.88 1.07 8.32
CA VAL A 107 8.29 1.78 9.54
C VAL A 107 7.43 1.33 10.72
N ALA A 108 6.11 1.18 10.52
CA ALA A 108 5.20 0.67 11.53
C ALA A 108 5.54 -0.77 11.99
N GLU A 109 6.13 -1.58 11.10
CA GLU A 109 6.61 -2.93 11.40
C GLU A 109 8.05 -2.97 11.96
N GLY A 110 8.69 -1.81 12.18
CA GLY A 110 10.05 -1.71 12.72
C GLY A 110 11.16 -2.03 11.72
N GLY A 111 10.86 -2.08 10.43
CA GLY A 111 11.81 -2.33 9.34
C GLY A 111 12.74 -1.15 9.03
N CYS A 112 13.24 -0.44 10.04
CA CYS A 112 14.06 0.78 9.89
C CYS A 112 15.30 0.53 9.02
N ILE A 113 15.93 -0.64 9.17
CA ILE A 113 17.15 -1.01 8.45
C ILE A 113 16.93 -1.29 6.96
N LYS A 114 15.68 -1.30 6.47
CA LYS A 114 15.44 -1.38 5.02
C LYS A 114 15.87 -0.09 4.32
N CYS A 115 15.77 1.04 5.03
CA CYS A 115 16.10 2.37 4.51
C CYS A 115 17.37 2.94 5.12
N HIS A 116 17.60 2.70 6.41
CA HIS A 116 18.72 3.24 7.18
C HIS A 116 19.83 2.20 7.36
N ASP A 117 21.07 2.66 7.40
CA ASP A 117 22.18 1.91 7.97
C ASP A 117 22.30 2.26 9.47
N PRO A 118 22.15 1.28 10.39
CA PRO A 118 22.14 1.55 11.83
C PRO A 118 23.51 1.99 12.36
N HIS A 119 24.57 1.89 11.55
CA HIS A 119 25.94 2.22 11.95
C HIS A 119 26.44 3.48 11.26
N ALA A 120 26.55 3.46 9.95
CA ALA A 120 27.10 4.57 9.18
C ALA A 120 26.75 4.44 7.70
N ALA A 121 26.52 5.57 7.04
CA ALA A 121 26.30 5.62 5.59
C ALA A 121 26.97 6.83 4.94
N ALA A 122 27.10 6.78 3.62
CA ALA A 122 27.55 7.91 2.83
C ALA A 122 26.50 9.02 2.71
N ASN A 123 25.21 8.71 2.95
CA ASN A 123 24.10 9.63 2.77
C ASN A 123 23.61 10.18 4.12
N LYS A 124 23.12 11.44 4.09
CA LYS A 124 22.53 12.11 5.26
C LYS A 124 21.43 11.26 5.89
N PHE A 125 21.28 11.36 7.23
CA PHE A 125 20.34 10.56 8.03
C PHE A 125 20.60 9.04 7.95
N ASN A 126 21.85 8.66 7.65
CA ASN A 126 22.29 7.28 7.52
C ASN A 126 21.49 6.50 6.48
N LEU A 127 21.03 7.13 5.40
CA LEU A 127 20.25 6.45 4.37
C LEU A 127 21.14 5.53 3.53
N LYS A 128 20.63 4.35 3.19
CA LYS A 128 21.34 3.39 2.33
C LYS A 128 21.53 3.91 0.90
N LEU A 129 20.56 4.66 0.40
CA LEU A 129 20.59 5.31 -0.91
C LEU A 129 20.13 6.76 -0.80
N ALA A 130 20.60 7.60 -1.72
CA ALA A 130 20.23 9.01 -1.78
C ALA A 130 18.90 9.24 -2.50
N GLY A 131 18.12 10.20 -2.01
CA GLY A 131 16.95 10.75 -2.70
C GLY A 131 15.87 9.71 -3.01
N GLU A 132 15.21 9.88 -4.15
CA GLU A 132 14.11 9.04 -4.61
C GLU A 132 14.53 7.60 -4.93
N LYS A 133 15.81 7.36 -5.24
CA LYS A 133 16.32 6.01 -5.54
C LYS A 133 15.99 5.05 -4.40
N LEU A 134 16.07 5.52 -3.15
CA LEU A 134 15.73 4.71 -1.98
C LEU A 134 14.27 4.25 -1.99
N CYS A 135 13.34 5.14 -2.32
CA CYS A 135 11.92 4.81 -2.39
C CYS A 135 11.65 3.84 -3.55
N LEU A 136 12.32 4.05 -4.69
CA LEU A 136 12.11 3.31 -5.91
C LEU A 136 12.70 1.88 -5.89
N GLU A 137 13.56 1.53 -4.93
CA GLU A 137 13.96 0.14 -4.67
C GLU A 137 12.76 -0.77 -4.41
N CYS A 138 11.74 -0.24 -3.73
CA CYS A 138 10.49 -0.96 -3.46
C CYS A 138 9.34 -0.50 -4.36
N HIS A 139 9.25 0.80 -4.66
CA HIS A 139 8.19 1.38 -5.51
C HIS A 139 8.58 1.39 -7.00
N LYS A 140 9.08 0.25 -7.52
CA LYS A 140 9.62 0.13 -8.88
C LYS A 140 8.59 0.49 -9.97
N GLU A 141 7.36 -0.03 -9.86
CA GLU A 141 6.27 0.26 -10.80
C GLU A 141 6.02 1.79 -10.93
N LEU A 142 6.10 2.51 -9.81
CA LEU A 142 5.92 3.97 -9.80
C LEU A 142 7.10 4.66 -10.49
N GLY A 143 8.33 4.22 -10.21
CA GLY A 143 9.54 4.74 -10.86
C GLY A 143 9.52 4.56 -12.37
N GLU A 144 9.10 3.39 -12.85
CA GLU A 144 8.91 3.13 -14.27
C GLU A 144 7.81 4.01 -14.88
N ALA A 145 6.67 4.17 -14.20
CA ALA A 145 5.59 5.02 -14.67
C ALA A 145 6.02 6.49 -14.78
N ILE A 146 6.74 7.01 -13.79
CA ILE A 146 7.34 8.36 -13.82
C ILE A 146 8.35 8.46 -14.98
N GLY A 147 9.17 7.42 -15.17
CA GLY A 147 10.16 7.35 -16.25
C GLY A 147 9.53 7.44 -17.64
N LYS A 148 8.44 6.70 -17.86
CA LYS A 148 7.68 6.62 -19.12
C LYS A 148 6.78 7.83 -19.38
N ALA A 149 6.44 8.61 -18.35
CA ALA A 149 5.55 9.77 -18.49
C ALA A 149 6.16 10.84 -19.42
N LYS A 150 5.41 11.22 -20.47
CA LYS A 150 5.84 12.29 -21.40
C LYS A 150 5.92 13.65 -20.73
N ARG A 151 5.08 13.90 -19.72
CA ARG A 151 5.05 15.13 -18.92
C ARG A 151 5.23 14.75 -17.47
N LYS A 152 6.40 15.08 -16.93
CA LYS A 152 6.72 14.85 -15.51
C LYS A 152 6.34 16.07 -14.71
N HIS A 153 5.75 15.86 -13.54
CA HIS A 153 5.44 16.96 -12.64
C HIS A 153 6.73 17.41 -11.94
N LYS A 154 7.08 18.70 -12.04
CA LYS A 154 8.36 19.23 -11.53
C LYS A 154 8.68 18.86 -10.06
N PRO A 155 7.73 18.94 -9.10
CA PRO A 155 7.99 18.54 -7.72
C PRO A 155 8.47 17.08 -7.56
N VAL A 156 8.02 16.18 -8.44
CA VAL A 156 8.43 14.77 -8.40
C VAL A 156 9.91 14.63 -8.78
N THR A 157 10.36 15.41 -9.76
CA THR A 157 11.77 15.45 -10.17
C THR A 157 12.68 16.14 -9.16
N SER A 158 12.12 16.90 -8.22
CA SER A 158 12.83 17.50 -7.09
C SER A 158 12.90 16.58 -5.86
N GLY A 159 12.25 15.41 -5.92
CA GLY A 159 12.25 14.40 -4.86
C GLY A 159 10.89 14.19 -4.20
N CYS A 160 10.60 12.93 -3.87
CA CYS A 160 9.32 12.50 -3.28
C CYS A 160 8.98 13.21 -1.97
N LEU A 161 9.99 13.58 -1.20
CA LEU A 161 9.84 14.22 0.12
C LEU A 161 9.32 15.67 0.03
N THR A 162 9.16 16.23 -1.17
CA THR A 162 8.47 17.51 -1.36
C THR A 162 7.02 17.42 -0.87
N CYS A 163 6.35 16.29 -1.15
CA CYS A 163 4.95 16.06 -0.80
C CYS A 163 4.77 14.98 0.26
N HIS A 164 5.67 14.00 0.32
CA HIS A 164 5.55 12.85 1.22
C HIS A 164 6.42 12.99 2.47
N ASP A 165 5.93 12.47 3.58
CA ASP A 165 6.67 12.19 4.80
C ASP A 165 6.97 10.68 4.87
N PRO A 166 8.23 10.24 4.88
CA PRO A 166 8.57 8.84 4.67
C PRO A 166 8.18 7.93 5.83
N HIS A 167 7.87 8.47 7.02
CA HIS A 167 7.50 7.68 8.19
C HIS A 167 6.00 7.72 8.43
N GLU A 168 5.43 8.92 8.52
CA GLU A 168 4.01 9.08 8.82
C GLU A 168 3.43 10.41 8.36
N SER A 169 2.11 10.46 8.24
CA SER A 169 1.36 11.70 8.17
C SER A 169 0.23 11.69 9.19
N THR A 170 0.18 12.74 10.00
CA THR A 170 -0.92 13.01 10.94
C THR A 170 -2.08 13.75 10.28
N THR A 171 -1.88 14.27 9.07
CA THR A 171 -2.84 15.17 8.41
C THR A 171 -3.60 14.50 7.27
N ALA A 172 -2.98 13.53 6.58
CA ALA A 172 -3.52 12.94 5.37
C ALA A 172 -3.15 11.45 5.18
N LEU A 173 -3.84 10.80 4.24
CA LEU A 173 -3.52 9.45 3.76
C LEU A 173 -2.31 9.48 2.82
N HIS A 174 -1.77 8.28 2.52
CA HIS A 174 -0.66 8.09 1.59
C HIS A 174 0.58 8.92 1.93
N LEU A 175 0.83 9.15 3.23
CA LEU A 175 2.01 9.82 3.72
C LEU A 175 2.15 11.27 3.23
N LEU A 176 1.05 11.91 2.85
CA LEU A 176 1.10 13.28 2.36
C LEU A 176 1.29 14.26 3.52
N LYS A 177 2.18 15.24 3.36
CA LYS A 177 2.46 16.24 4.41
C LYS A 177 1.24 17.12 4.76
N LYS A 178 0.33 17.32 3.80
CA LYS A 178 -0.96 17.99 3.97
C LYS A 178 -2.03 17.24 3.17
N ASP A 179 -3.28 17.61 3.33
CA ASP A 179 -4.35 17.18 2.43
C ASP A 179 -4.04 17.61 0.98
N VAL A 180 -4.63 16.92 0.00
CA VAL A 180 -4.30 17.13 -1.42
C VAL A 180 -4.56 18.57 -1.88
N PRO A 181 -5.74 19.19 -1.64
CA PRO A 181 -5.94 20.59 -1.99
C PRO A 181 -4.91 21.51 -1.32
N GLY A 182 -4.66 21.33 -0.02
CA GLY A 182 -3.68 22.12 0.73
C GLY A 182 -2.24 21.98 0.20
N LEU A 183 -1.82 20.79 -0.22
CA LEU A 183 -0.52 20.57 -0.85
C LEU A 183 -0.41 21.28 -2.20
N CYS A 184 -1.40 21.06 -3.07
CA CYS A 184 -1.37 21.62 -4.42
C CYS A 184 -1.36 23.15 -4.38
N LYS A 185 -2.15 23.75 -3.50
CA LYS A 185 -2.20 25.22 -3.31
C LYS A 185 -0.92 25.83 -2.76
N GLY A 186 -0.03 25.03 -2.18
CA GLY A 186 1.30 25.50 -1.80
C GLY A 186 2.13 26.00 -2.99
N CYS A 187 1.81 25.54 -4.20
CA CYS A 187 2.50 25.93 -5.43
C CYS A 187 1.54 26.46 -6.53
N HIS A 188 0.28 26.01 -6.55
CA HIS A 188 -0.69 26.35 -7.58
C HIS A 188 -1.69 27.41 -7.09
N GLN A 189 -1.76 28.53 -7.81
CA GLN A 189 -2.71 29.61 -7.53
C GLN A 189 -4.09 29.28 -8.11
N THR A 190 -4.94 28.64 -7.31
CA THR A 190 -6.27 28.15 -7.73
C THR A 190 -7.35 29.24 -7.78
N ASP A 191 -7.04 30.44 -7.30
CA ASP A 191 -7.91 31.61 -7.27
C ASP A 191 -7.79 32.48 -8.53
N LYS A 192 -6.77 32.25 -9.37
CA LYS A 192 -6.49 33.09 -10.53
C LYS A 192 -7.46 32.83 -11.69
N PRO A 193 -7.81 33.87 -12.49
CA PRO A 193 -8.72 33.73 -13.63
C PRO A 193 -8.32 32.64 -14.61
N PHE A 194 -7.01 32.45 -14.83
CA PHE A 194 -6.51 31.38 -15.70
C PHE A 194 -6.92 29.99 -15.21
N PHE A 195 -6.77 29.72 -13.91
CA PHE A 195 -7.17 28.44 -13.31
C PHE A 195 -8.68 28.21 -13.47
N VAL A 196 -9.48 29.23 -13.16
CA VAL A 196 -10.95 29.16 -13.27
C VAL A 196 -11.38 28.87 -14.72
N LYS A 197 -10.76 29.58 -15.69
CA LYS A 197 -11.06 29.41 -17.11
C LYS A 197 -10.73 28.00 -17.62
N VAL A 198 -9.58 27.43 -17.27
CA VAL A 198 -9.22 26.08 -17.75
C VAL A 198 -10.12 24.99 -17.16
N HIS A 199 -10.73 25.24 -16.00
CA HIS A 199 -11.72 24.36 -15.36
C HIS A 199 -13.17 24.72 -15.71
N GLN A 200 -13.38 25.43 -16.83
CA GLN A 200 -14.71 25.77 -17.35
C GLN A 200 -15.58 26.54 -16.35
N ASN A 201 -14.96 27.36 -15.50
CA ASN A 201 -15.59 28.13 -14.43
C ASN A 201 -16.25 27.28 -13.31
N TYR A 202 -16.03 25.97 -13.29
CA TYR A 202 -16.51 25.14 -12.18
C TYR A 202 -15.63 25.32 -10.93
N PRO A 203 -16.24 25.31 -9.72
CA PRO A 203 -15.54 25.59 -8.47
C PRO A 203 -14.74 24.36 -7.96
N VAL A 204 -13.65 24.03 -8.65
CA VAL A 204 -12.81 22.85 -8.34
C VAL A 204 -11.54 23.16 -7.53
N ALA A 205 -11.35 24.43 -7.13
CA ALA A 205 -10.16 24.89 -6.41
C ALA A 205 -9.91 24.14 -5.09
N ASN A 206 -10.96 23.64 -4.45
CA ASN A 206 -10.89 22.87 -3.19
C ASN A 206 -11.12 21.36 -3.40
N SER A 207 -11.30 20.92 -4.65
CA SER A 207 -11.59 19.53 -4.95
C SER A 207 -10.34 18.65 -4.84
N GLN A 208 -10.55 17.34 -4.74
CA GLN A 208 -9.48 16.34 -4.77
C GLN A 208 -8.76 16.38 -6.13
N CYS A 209 -7.68 17.14 -6.26
CA CYS A 209 -6.96 17.33 -7.54
C CYS A 209 -6.54 16.00 -8.17
N THR A 210 -6.15 15.03 -7.33
CA THR A 210 -5.73 13.68 -7.75
C THR A 210 -6.88 12.77 -8.21
N SER A 211 -8.12 13.24 -8.21
CA SER A 211 -9.26 12.53 -8.83
C SER A 211 -9.20 12.59 -10.35
N CYS A 212 -8.58 13.64 -10.90
CA CYS A 212 -8.46 13.85 -12.34
C CYS A 212 -6.99 13.92 -12.81
N HIS A 213 -6.10 14.44 -11.96
CA HIS A 213 -4.69 14.61 -12.29
C HIS A 213 -3.81 13.50 -11.74
N ASN A 214 -2.90 12.99 -12.58
CA ASN A 214 -1.76 12.18 -12.17
C ASN A 214 -0.58 13.08 -11.81
N THR A 215 -0.46 13.39 -10.52
CA THR A 215 0.57 14.28 -9.97
C THR A 215 1.99 13.72 -10.06
N HIS A 216 2.16 12.44 -10.38
CA HIS A 216 3.47 11.81 -10.58
C HIS A 216 4.00 11.98 -12.01
N GLY A 217 3.12 12.30 -12.95
CA GLY A 217 3.44 12.43 -14.36
C GLY A 217 2.38 11.78 -15.23
N SER A 218 2.17 12.31 -16.43
CA SER A 218 1.19 11.79 -17.38
C SER A 218 1.65 11.95 -18.81
N SER A 219 1.05 11.19 -19.73
CA SER A 219 1.20 11.43 -21.16
C SER A 219 0.24 12.52 -21.67
N LYS A 220 -0.80 12.88 -20.91
CA LYS A 220 -1.79 13.91 -21.25
C LYS A 220 -1.35 15.31 -20.81
N SER A 221 -1.84 16.32 -21.52
CA SER A 221 -1.69 17.72 -21.14
C SER A 221 -2.27 18.00 -19.75
N SER A 222 -1.68 18.97 -19.05
CA SER A 222 -2.11 19.37 -17.70
C SER A 222 -2.12 18.23 -16.68
N LEU A 223 -1.34 17.17 -16.93
CA LEU A 223 -1.22 16.02 -16.04
C LEU A 223 -2.53 15.28 -15.74
N LEU A 224 -3.54 15.33 -16.61
CA LEU A 224 -4.72 14.47 -16.45
C LEU A 224 -4.30 12.99 -16.50
N TYR A 225 -5.03 12.06 -15.86
CA TYR A 225 -4.76 10.64 -16.09
C TYR A 225 -4.84 10.27 -17.58
N ASP A 226 -4.18 9.18 -17.98
CA ASP A 226 -4.15 8.77 -19.40
C ASP A 226 -5.54 8.34 -19.90
N THR A 227 -6.39 7.80 -19.01
CA THR A 227 -7.80 7.52 -19.28
C THR A 227 -8.66 8.66 -18.77
N VAL A 228 -9.19 9.48 -19.68
CA VAL A 228 -10.12 10.57 -19.38
C VAL A 228 -11.45 10.27 -20.04
N HIS A 229 -12.54 10.47 -19.31
CA HIS A 229 -13.90 10.28 -19.82
C HIS A 229 -14.20 11.35 -20.89
N ALA A 230 -14.85 10.94 -21.98
CA ALA A 230 -15.08 11.81 -23.14
C ALA A 230 -15.73 13.17 -22.80
N PRO A 231 -16.75 13.27 -21.92
CA PRO A 231 -17.29 14.56 -21.51
C PRO A 231 -16.27 15.50 -20.87
N VAL A 232 -15.35 14.97 -20.06
CA VAL A 232 -14.29 15.76 -19.42
C VAL A 232 -13.23 16.16 -20.43
N ALA A 233 -12.82 15.24 -21.32
CA ALA A 233 -11.86 15.53 -22.39
C ALA A 233 -12.38 16.63 -23.33
N ASN A 234 -13.69 16.62 -23.60
CA ASN A 234 -14.38 17.59 -24.45
C ASN A 234 -14.89 18.83 -23.69
N ARG A 235 -14.61 18.95 -22.38
CA ARG A 235 -14.97 20.09 -21.54
C ARG A 235 -16.48 20.37 -21.44
N VAL A 236 -17.32 19.34 -21.56
CA VAL A 236 -18.79 19.43 -21.51
C VAL A 236 -19.33 18.96 -20.15
N CYS A 237 -18.95 19.66 -19.09
CA CYS A 237 -19.32 19.33 -17.72
C CYS A 237 -20.83 19.46 -17.46
N ASN A 238 -21.49 20.40 -18.13
CA ASN A 238 -22.91 20.72 -17.96
C ASN A 238 -23.86 19.65 -18.50
N GLN A 239 -23.37 18.63 -19.22
CA GLN A 239 -24.19 17.46 -19.56
C GLN A 239 -24.55 16.66 -18.31
N CYS A 240 -23.63 16.63 -17.33
CA CYS A 240 -23.81 15.88 -16.10
C CYS A 240 -24.15 16.77 -14.91
N HIS A 241 -23.49 17.93 -14.83
CA HIS A 241 -23.60 18.87 -13.72
C HIS A 241 -24.49 20.06 -14.07
N ASN A 242 -24.91 20.82 -13.06
CA ASN A 242 -25.53 22.13 -13.27
C ASN A 242 -24.55 23.12 -13.93
N GLU A 243 -25.07 24.23 -14.43
CA GLU A 243 -24.23 25.28 -15.02
C GLU A 243 -23.27 25.90 -13.98
N PRO A 244 -22.09 26.38 -14.40
CA PRO A 244 -21.12 27.03 -13.50
C PRO A 244 -21.69 28.19 -12.68
N THR A 245 -22.68 28.90 -13.23
CA THR A 245 -23.35 30.06 -12.62
C THR A 245 -24.46 29.68 -11.65
N SER A 246 -24.83 28.39 -11.57
CA SER A 246 -25.86 27.90 -10.65
C SER A 246 -25.41 28.06 -9.19
N PRO A 247 -26.34 28.16 -8.22
CA PRO A 247 -26.01 28.06 -6.79
C PRO A 247 -25.36 26.72 -6.41
N THR A 248 -25.54 25.67 -7.23
CA THR A 248 -24.97 24.34 -6.98
C THR A 248 -24.29 23.75 -8.23
N PRO A 249 -23.18 24.34 -8.73
CA PRO A 249 -22.62 23.99 -10.03
C PRO A 249 -22.25 22.52 -10.18
N LEU A 250 -21.66 21.91 -9.14
CA LEU A 250 -21.20 20.53 -9.17
C LEU A 250 -22.29 19.50 -8.84
N LYS A 251 -23.53 19.93 -8.56
CA LYS A 251 -24.64 18.98 -8.37
C LYS A 251 -25.00 18.33 -9.71
N THR A 252 -25.21 17.02 -9.71
CA THR A 252 -25.59 16.30 -10.93
C THR A 252 -27.06 16.53 -11.29
N LYS A 253 -27.38 16.53 -12.58
CA LYS A 253 -28.73 16.71 -13.12
C LYS A 253 -29.66 15.52 -12.86
N LYS A 254 -29.08 14.32 -12.73
CA LYS A 254 -29.77 13.08 -12.34
C LYS A 254 -28.95 12.36 -11.26
N THR A 255 -29.58 11.44 -10.54
CA THR A 255 -28.97 10.68 -9.44
C THR A 255 -28.57 9.27 -9.90
N GLY A 256 -27.52 8.73 -9.28
CA GLY A 256 -27.10 7.34 -9.48
C GLY A 256 -26.86 6.97 -10.95
N PHE A 257 -27.24 5.74 -11.32
CA PHE A 257 -27.02 5.20 -12.66
C PHE A 257 -27.92 5.86 -13.74
N GLU A 258 -29.00 6.54 -13.36
CA GLU A 258 -29.90 7.22 -14.30
C GLU A 258 -29.22 8.33 -15.09
N LEU A 259 -28.23 8.97 -14.47
CA LEU A 259 -27.37 9.93 -15.16
C LEU A 259 -26.58 9.25 -16.29
N CYS A 260 -25.92 8.15 -15.95
CA CYS A 260 -25.09 7.38 -16.87
C CYS A 260 -25.93 6.73 -17.99
N ARG A 261 -27.12 6.22 -17.65
CA ARG A 261 -28.06 5.57 -18.57
C ARG A 261 -28.48 6.48 -19.72
N GLY A 262 -28.46 7.80 -19.53
CA GLY A 262 -28.75 8.78 -20.59
C GLY A 262 -27.85 8.65 -21.82
N CYS A 263 -26.60 8.20 -21.65
CA CYS A 263 -25.67 7.96 -22.76
C CYS A 263 -25.27 6.48 -22.88
N HIS A 264 -25.18 5.75 -21.77
CA HIS A 264 -24.80 4.34 -21.72
C HIS A 264 -26.02 3.40 -21.68
N TYR A 265 -27.09 3.75 -22.40
CA TYR A 265 -28.40 3.07 -22.34
C TYR A 265 -28.29 1.55 -22.54
N GLN A 266 -27.64 1.12 -23.62
CA GLN A 266 -27.50 -0.30 -23.96
C GLN A 266 -26.74 -1.07 -22.89
N MET A 267 -25.60 -0.55 -22.44
CA MET A 267 -24.75 -1.18 -21.42
C MET A 267 -25.49 -1.32 -20.08
N VAL A 268 -26.15 -0.25 -19.64
CA VAL A 268 -26.88 -0.24 -18.36
C VAL A 268 -28.05 -1.22 -18.42
N ASN A 269 -28.88 -1.15 -19.46
CA ASN A 269 -30.05 -2.02 -19.55
C ASN A 269 -29.68 -3.50 -19.71
N ALA A 270 -28.65 -3.82 -20.50
CA ALA A 270 -28.16 -5.19 -20.63
C ALA A 270 -27.62 -5.75 -19.31
N THR A 271 -27.02 -4.91 -18.46
CA THR A 271 -26.55 -5.31 -17.13
C THR A 271 -27.72 -5.62 -16.20
N PHE A 272 -28.71 -4.72 -16.16
CA PHE A 272 -29.85 -4.83 -15.24
C PHE A 272 -30.96 -5.78 -15.72
N SER A 273 -30.87 -6.31 -16.95
CA SER A 273 -31.78 -7.36 -17.45
C SER A 273 -31.38 -8.77 -17.05
N MET A 274 -30.22 -8.96 -16.40
CA MET A 274 -29.73 -10.26 -15.98
C MET A 274 -30.31 -10.68 -14.62
N ASN A 275 -30.44 -11.99 -14.38
CA ASN A 275 -31.06 -12.51 -13.16
C ASN A 275 -30.24 -12.30 -11.88
N ARG A 276 -28.92 -12.15 -12.00
CA ARG A 276 -28.02 -11.95 -10.86
C ARG A 276 -27.18 -10.73 -11.10
N ILE A 277 -27.32 -9.77 -10.22
CA ILE A 277 -26.63 -8.49 -10.28
C ILE A 277 -25.58 -8.46 -9.17
N HIS A 278 -24.39 -7.99 -9.49
CA HIS A 278 -23.33 -7.82 -8.51
C HIS A 278 -23.69 -6.68 -7.55
N TRP A 279 -23.77 -6.98 -6.26
CA TRP A 279 -24.25 -6.04 -5.26
C TRP A 279 -23.58 -4.63 -5.30
N PRO A 280 -22.26 -4.49 -5.51
CA PRO A 280 -21.62 -3.18 -5.56
C PRO A 280 -22.15 -2.24 -6.66
N ILE A 281 -22.87 -2.72 -7.67
CA ILE A 281 -23.42 -1.84 -8.70
C ILE A 281 -24.86 -1.37 -8.42
N VAL A 282 -25.48 -1.84 -7.32
CA VAL A 282 -26.85 -1.45 -6.91
C VAL A 282 -26.89 -0.60 -5.65
N ASP A 283 -25.75 -0.37 -4.98
CA ASP A 283 -25.70 0.56 -3.84
C ASP A 283 -25.78 2.03 -4.30
N GLN A 284 -25.71 2.97 -3.35
CA GLN A 284 -25.77 4.41 -3.65
C GLN A 284 -24.60 4.93 -4.50
N ARG A 285 -23.44 4.26 -4.45
CA ARG A 285 -22.26 4.61 -5.27
C ARG A 285 -22.35 3.94 -6.65
N GLY A 286 -23.00 2.79 -6.74
CA GLY A 286 -23.23 2.01 -7.94
C GLY A 286 -21.94 1.77 -8.73
N CYS A 287 -21.96 2.15 -10.01
CA CYS A 287 -20.82 2.03 -10.92
C CYS A 287 -19.53 2.66 -10.36
N MET A 288 -19.64 3.71 -9.52
CA MET A 288 -18.49 4.44 -9.01
C MET A 288 -17.68 3.67 -7.95
N ASN A 289 -18.19 2.54 -7.46
CA ASN A 289 -17.40 1.65 -6.62
C ASN A 289 -16.16 1.12 -7.36
N CYS A 290 -16.27 0.92 -8.68
CA CYS A 290 -15.20 0.41 -9.52
C CYS A 290 -14.68 1.44 -10.53
N HIS A 291 -15.54 2.36 -10.98
CA HIS A 291 -15.20 3.33 -12.03
C HIS A 291 -15.06 4.76 -11.49
N SER A 292 -14.29 5.59 -12.19
CA SER A 292 -14.25 7.04 -12.00
C SER A 292 -15.02 7.72 -13.13
N PRO A 293 -16.00 8.59 -12.85
CA PRO A 293 -16.79 9.23 -13.90
C PRO A 293 -16.03 10.31 -14.68
N HIS A 294 -14.82 10.67 -14.27
CA HIS A 294 -14.06 11.78 -14.88
C HIS A 294 -12.76 11.32 -15.53
N ALA A 295 -11.85 10.76 -14.74
CA ALA A 295 -10.59 10.23 -15.23
C ALA A 295 -10.05 9.18 -14.27
N SER A 296 -9.25 8.26 -14.78
CA SER A 296 -8.68 7.21 -13.95
C SER A 296 -7.34 6.70 -14.47
N LYS A 297 -6.60 6.07 -13.56
CA LYS A 297 -5.38 5.31 -13.86
C LYS A 297 -5.65 4.02 -14.64
N GLY A 298 -6.81 3.39 -14.47
CA GLY A 298 -7.18 2.17 -15.19
C GLY A 298 -7.78 2.44 -16.57
N LYS A 299 -7.68 1.44 -17.47
CA LYS A 299 -8.47 1.43 -18.71
C LYS A 299 -9.96 1.32 -18.39
N GLY A 300 -10.85 1.73 -19.29
CA GLY A 300 -12.29 1.68 -19.04
C GLY A 300 -12.74 2.50 -17.82
N LEU A 301 -11.97 3.54 -17.45
CA LEU A 301 -12.19 4.38 -16.28
C LEU A 301 -12.17 3.64 -14.94
N LEU A 302 -11.54 2.46 -14.86
CA LEU A 302 -11.45 1.70 -13.62
C LEU A 302 -10.55 2.38 -12.59
N ASN A 303 -10.98 2.45 -11.33
CA ASN A 303 -10.28 3.11 -10.22
C ASN A 303 -8.93 2.48 -9.85
N GLN A 304 -8.56 1.35 -10.46
CA GLN A 304 -7.29 0.65 -10.28
C GLN A 304 -6.72 0.21 -11.63
N THR A 305 -5.40 0.02 -11.70
CA THR A 305 -4.69 -0.38 -12.92
C THR A 305 -4.75 -1.88 -13.21
N SER A 306 -5.07 -2.71 -12.20
CA SER A 306 -5.23 -4.16 -12.35
C SER A 306 -6.49 -4.66 -11.66
N MET A 307 -7.08 -5.74 -12.19
CA MET A 307 -8.25 -6.40 -11.61
C MET A 307 -7.99 -6.94 -10.22
N THR A 308 -6.83 -7.56 -9.98
CA THR A 308 -6.44 -8.04 -8.65
C THR A 308 -6.49 -6.92 -7.60
N LYS A 309 -5.96 -5.72 -7.93
CA LYS A 309 -6.00 -4.55 -7.05
C LYS A 309 -7.41 -3.95 -6.95
N LEU A 310 -8.21 -3.99 -8.02
CA LEU A 310 -9.59 -3.49 -8.01
C LEU A 310 -10.50 -4.34 -7.13
N CYS A 311 -10.60 -5.62 -7.46
CA CYS A 311 -11.46 -6.59 -6.79
C CYS A 311 -10.98 -6.83 -5.36
N GLY A 312 -9.66 -6.86 -5.14
CA GLY A 312 -9.03 -7.07 -3.83
C GLY A 312 -9.32 -5.99 -2.78
N ASN A 313 -9.86 -4.82 -3.18
CA ASN A 313 -10.33 -3.83 -2.21
C ASN A 313 -11.53 -4.34 -1.38
N CYS A 314 -12.30 -5.30 -1.92
CA CYS A 314 -13.41 -5.95 -1.22
C CYS A 314 -13.18 -7.46 -1.06
N HIS A 315 -12.69 -8.15 -2.10
CA HIS A 315 -12.42 -9.60 -2.09
C HIS A 315 -11.03 -9.94 -1.55
N LYS A 316 -10.65 -9.32 -0.42
CA LYS A 316 -9.31 -9.45 0.15
C LYS A 316 -8.95 -10.89 0.52
N ASP A 317 -9.93 -11.67 1.01
CA ASP A 317 -9.71 -13.06 1.39
C ASP A 317 -9.37 -13.94 0.19
N THR A 318 -10.02 -13.71 -0.95
CA THR A 318 -9.72 -14.41 -2.21
C THR A 318 -8.29 -14.10 -2.66
N ILE A 319 -7.91 -12.82 -2.68
CA ILE A 319 -6.57 -12.40 -3.09
C ILE A 319 -5.51 -12.96 -2.12
N THR A 320 -5.75 -12.88 -0.81
CA THR A 320 -4.82 -13.40 0.21
C THR A 320 -4.64 -14.90 0.10
N ARG A 321 -5.72 -15.65 -0.16
CA ARG A 321 -5.63 -17.10 -0.38
C ARG A 321 -4.82 -17.42 -1.63
N GLN A 322 -5.09 -16.73 -2.74
CA GLN A 322 -4.36 -16.92 -3.99
C GLN A 322 -2.85 -16.69 -3.81
N GLU A 323 -2.45 -15.66 -3.07
CA GLU A 323 -1.05 -15.35 -2.79
C GLU A 323 -0.34 -16.46 -2.00
N LYS A 324 -1.06 -17.11 -1.08
CA LYS A 324 -0.54 -18.17 -0.22
C LYS A 324 -0.65 -19.58 -0.80
N ALA A 325 -1.48 -19.77 -1.81
CA ALA A 325 -1.78 -21.08 -2.36
C ALA A 325 -0.53 -21.77 -2.95
N VAL A 326 -0.39 -23.06 -2.67
CA VAL A 326 0.67 -23.93 -3.22
C VAL A 326 0.42 -24.19 -4.70
N SER A 327 -0.81 -24.58 -5.05
CA SER A 327 -1.26 -24.70 -6.43
C SER A 327 -2.01 -23.44 -6.83
N LYS A 328 -1.52 -22.76 -7.86
CA LYS A 328 -2.15 -21.58 -8.44
C LYS A 328 -2.79 -21.92 -9.79
N HIS A 329 -3.86 -21.21 -10.10
CA HIS A 329 -4.55 -21.33 -11.38
C HIS A 329 -4.11 -20.19 -12.29
N ASN A 330 -3.47 -20.51 -13.42
CA ASN A 330 -2.75 -19.52 -14.25
C ASN A 330 -3.62 -18.30 -14.63
N PRO A 331 -4.88 -18.43 -15.12
CA PRO A 331 -5.74 -17.28 -15.36
C PRO A 331 -5.97 -16.37 -14.15
N VAL A 332 -6.12 -16.96 -12.96
CA VAL A 332 -6.35 -16.20 -11.73
C VAL A 332 -5.05 -15.53 -11.27
N GLU A 333 -3.91 -16.22 -11.37
CA GLU A 333 -2.58 -15.64 -11.12
C GLU A 333 -2.28 -14.45 -12.02
N ALA A 334 -2.68 -14.52 -13.28
CA ALA A 334 -2.56 -13.41 -14.23
C ALA A 334 -3.59 -12.27 -13.99
N GLY A 335 -4.52 -12.44 -13.03
CA GLY A 335 -5.55 -11.44 -12.72
C GLY A 335 -6.68 -11.36 -13.75
N MET A 336 -6.88 -12.39 -14.57
CA MET A 336 -7.92 -12.46 -15.60
C MET A 336 -9.26 -12.92 -15.02
N CYS A 337 -9.74 -12.22 -13.99
CA CYS A 337 -10.98 -12.58 -13.27
C CYS A 337 -12.20 -12.56 -14.19
N ASP A 338 -12.21 -11.65 -15.16
CA ASP A 338 -13.27 -11.41 -16.14
C ASP A 338 -13.40 -12.51 -17.21
N SER A 339 -12.38 -13.37 -17.35
CA SER A 339 -12.45 -14.54 -18.23
C SER A 339 -13.49 -15.55 -17.75
N CYS A 340 -13.67 -15.63 -16.43
CA CYS A 340 -14.60 -16.55 -15.79
C CYS A 340 -15.83 -15.86 -15.23
N HIS A 341 -15.67 -14.65 -14.70
CA HIS A 341 -16.73 -13.90 -14.04
C HIS A 341 -17.20 -12.71 -14.88
N SER A 342 -18.50 -12.45 -14.86
CA SER A 342 -19.05 -11.16 -15.27
C SER A 342 -19.05 -10.23 -14.04
N PRO A 343 -18.20 -9.19 -14.00
CA PRO A 343 -18.04 -8.35 -12.82
C PRO A 343 -19.27 -7.47 -12.49
N HIS A 344 -20.27 -7.43 -13.37
CA HIS A 344 -21.46 -6.61 -13.21
C HIS A 344 -22.72 -7.43 -12.98
N ALA A 345 -23.02 -8.38 -13.86
CA ALA A 345 -24.22 -9.19 -13.79
C ALA A 345 -24.14 -10.43 -14.69
N SER A 346 -24.81 -11.51 -14.31
CA SER A 346 -24.91 -12.74 -15.10
C SER A 346 -26.22 -13.47 -14.81
N ASN A 347 -26.58 -14.44 -15.64
CA ASN A 347 -27.66 -15.38 -15.36
C ASN A 347 -27.20 -16.58 -14.50
N THR A 348 -25.90 -16.77 -14.31
CA THR A 348 -25.33 -17.93 -13.63
C THR A 348 -24.91 -17.62 -12.19
N VAL A 349 -24.92 -18.65 -11.34
CA VAL A 349 -24.51 -18.54 -9.92
C VAL A 349 -23.05 -18.08 -9.84
N LEU A 350 -22.71 -17.31 -8.79
CA LEU A 350 -21.39 -16.68 -8.61
C LEU A 350 -20.96 -15.73 -9.74
N LEU A 351 -21.93 -15.22 -10.51
CA LEU A 351 -21.69 -14.30 -11.62
C LEU A 351 -20.72 -14.86 -12.66
N LEU A 352 -20.78 -16.15 -12.96
CA LEU A 352 -19.92 -16.76 -13.98
C LEU A 352 -20.39 -16.35 -15.39
N ASN A 353 -19.50 -16.34 -16.38
CA ASN A 353 -19.90 -16.04 -17.75
C ASN A 353 -20.77 -17.17 -18.36
N GLN A 354 -20.60 -18.40 -17.86
CA GLN A 354 -21.27 -19.62 -18.34
C GLN A 354 -21.45 -20.61 -17.16
N PRO A 355 -22.30 -21.64 -17.29
CA PRO A 355 -22.34 -22.77 -16.35
C PRO A 355 -20.94 -23.38 -16.15
N VAL A 356 -20.66 -23.90 -14.95
CA VAL A 356 -19.32 -24.31 -14.52
C VAL A 356 -18.65 -25.29 -15.50
N ILE A 357 -19.36 -26.32 -15.93
CA ILE A 357 -18.79 -27.36 -16.82
C ILE A 357 -18.43 -26.75 -18.18
N GLU A 358 -19.32 -25.97 -18.79
CA GLU A 358 -19.07 -25.30 -20.07
C GLU A 358 -17.89 -24.33 -19.95
N LEU A 359 -17.90 -23.50 -18.89
CA LEU A 359 -16.86 -22.52 -18.65
C LEU A 359 -15.47 -23.16 -18.55
N CYS A 360 -15.35 -24.23 -17.76
CA CYS A 360 -14.09 -24.95 -17.59
C CYS A 360 -13.69 -25.69 -18.87
N SER A 361 -14.66 -26.20 -19.63
CA SER A 361 -14.42 -26.96 -20.86
C SER A 361 -13.81 -26.12 -21.99
N ASN A 362 -13.91 -24.79 -21.92
CA ASN A 362 -13.23 -23.90 -22.85
C ASN A 362 -11.69 -24.04 -22.84
N CYS A 363 -11.13 -24.55 -21.73
CA CYS A 363 -9.68 -24.73 -21.56
C CYS A 363 -9.29 -26.16 -21.12
N HIS A 364 -10.20 -26.87 -20.45
CA HIS A 364 -9.93 -28.18 -19.88
C HIS A 364 -10.71 -29.28 -20.59
N ASP A 365 -10.02 -30.35 -20.96
CA ASP A 365 -10.63 -31.53 -21.53
C ASP A 365 -11.30 -32.38 -20.44
N PHE A 366 -12.62 -32.28 -20.33
CA PHE A 366 -13.40 -33.02 -19.33
C PHE A 366 -13.52 -34.52 -19.66
N SER A 367 -13.26 -34.95 -20.90
CA SER A 367 -13.30 -36.38 -21.28
C SER A 367 -12.29 -37.23 -20.49
N LYS A 368 -11.31 -36.56 -19.86
CA LYS A 368 -10.33 -37.17 -18.94
C LYS A 368 -10.88 -37.49 -17.55
N HIS A 369 -12.11 -37.07 -17.22
CA HIS A 369 -12.77 -37.32 -15.92
C HIS A 369 -13.75 -38.52 -15.95
N THR A 370 -13.63 -39.42 -16.92
CA THR A 370 -14.53 -40.59 -17.10
C THR A 370 -14.67 -41.49 -15.87
N SER A 371 -13.75 -41.40 -14.91
CA SER A 371 -13.78 -42.20 -13.67
C SER A 371 -14.71 -41.66 -12.58
N HIS A 372 -15.33 -40.48 -12.73
CA HIS A 372 -16.27 -39.94 -11.74
C HIS A 372 -17.43 -39.20 -12.42
N PRO A 373 -18.71 -39.45 -12.04
CA PRO A 373 -19.85 -38.77 -12.65
C PRO A 373 -19.84 -37.26 -12.31
N ILE A 374 -20.07 -36.43 -13.33
CA ILE A 374 -20.27 -34.98 -13.23
C ILE A 374 -21.43 -34.56 -14.15
N GLY A 375 -22.03 -33.40 -13.90
CA GLY A 375 -23.14 -32.84 -14.67
C GLY A 375 -24.50 -33.05 -14.01
N GLU A 376 -25.56 -32.56 -14.67
CA GLU A 376 -26.90 -32.39 -14.08
C GLU A 376 -27.51 -33.67 -13.49
N LYS A 377 -27.13 -34.84 -14.02
CA LYS A 377 -27.63 -36.14 -13.56
C LYS A 377 -26.90 -36.67 -12.31
N ALA A 378 -25.75 -36.10 -11.95
CA ALA A 378 -24.95 -36.52 -10.83
C ALA A 378 -25.21 -35.59 -9.64
N VAL A 379 -26.02 -36.01 -8.67
CA VAL A 379 -26.33 -35.19 -7.48
C VAL A 379 -25.18 -35.25 -6.47
N ASP A 380 -24.79 -34.11 -5.91
CA ASP A 380 -23.76 -34.03 -4.86
C ASP A 380 -24.35 -34.54 -3.53
N PRO A 381 -23.82 -35.63 -2.93
CA PRO A 381 -24.37 -36.19 -1.69
C PRO A 381 -24.23 -35.24 -0.49
N ARG A 382 -23.30 -34.29 -0.53
CA ARG A 382 -23.11 -33.26 0.52
C ARG A 382 -24.19 -32.19 0.46
N ASN A 383 -24.75 -31.96 -0.73
CA ASN A 383 -25.82 -31.01 -0.94
C ASN A 383 -26.71 -31.45 -2.11
N LYS A 384 -27.87 -32.04 -1.77
CA LYS A 384 -28.83 -32.60 -2.74
C LYS A 384 -29.42 -31.58 -3.72
N ASN A 385 -29.22 -30.28 -3.49
CA ASN A 385 -29.65 -29.21 -4.39
C ASN A 385 -28.61 -28.87 -5.46
N LEU A 386 -27.43 -29.51 -5.44
CA LEU A 386 -26.35 -29.26 -6.38
C LEU A 386 -26.03 -30.54 -7.17
N SER A 387 -25.68 -30.36 -8.42
CA SER A 387 -25.01 -31.39 -9.20
C SER A 387 -23.50 -31.38 -8.93
N ILE A 388 -22.86 -32.54 -9.07
CA ILE A 388 -21.41 -32.65 -9.03
C ILE A 388 -20.85 -31.98 -10.28
N ASP A 389 -19.96 -31.00 -10.07
CA ASP A 389 -19.26 -30.30 -11.14
C ASP A 389 -17.76 -30.18 -10.83
N CYS A 390 -17.04 -29.40 -11.63
CA CYS A 390 -15.60 -29.20 -11.44
C CYS A 390 -15.26 -28.58 -10.08
N LEU A 391 -16.11 -27.69 -9.56
CA LEU A 391 -15.90 -26.99 -8.29
C LEU A 391 -16.26 -27.84 -7.07
N SER A 392 -16.98 -28.95 -7.25
CA SER A 392 -17.20 -29.95 -6.20
C SER A 392 -15.89 -30.53 -5.65
N CYS A 393 -14.86 -30.62 -6.51
CA CYS A 393 -13.55 -31.18 -6.18
C CYS A 393 -12.42 -30.14 -6.24
N HIS A 394 -12.52 -29.16 -7.14
CA HIS A 394 -11.47 -28.16 -7.38
C HIS A 394 -11.81 -26.78 -6.80
N ARG A 395 -10.77 -26.11 -6.34
CA ARG A 395 -10.74 -24.71 -5.91
C ARG A 395 -9.98 -23.87 -6.91
N SER A 396 -10.70 -23.30 -7.86
CA SER A 396 -10.17 -22.54 -9.00
C SER A 396 -9.34 -21.30 -8.62
N HIS A 397 -9.55 -20.72 -7.43
CA HIS A 397 -8.86 -19.51 -6.98
C HIS A 397 -7.54 -19.77 -6.24
N GLY A 398 -7.09 -21.03 -6.21
CA GLY A 398 -5.87 -21.46 -5.53
C GLY A 398 -6.16 -22.42 -4.37
N SER A 399 -5.29 -23.42 -4.21
CA SER A 399 -5.38 -24.41 -3.14
C SER A 399 -4.03 -24.72 -2.54
N ASP A 400 -4.02 -25.15 -1.28
CA ASP A 400 -2.85 -25.70 -0.59
C ASP A 400 -2.55 -27.14 -1.04
N GLN A 401 -3.49 -27.74 -1.79
CA GLN A 401 -3.38 -29.09 -2.33
C GLN A 401 -2.96 -29.09 -3.81
N LYS A 402 -2.34 -30.18 -4.26
CA LYS A 402 -1.95 -30.36 -5.67
C LYS A 402 -3.17 -30.34 -6.60
N ARG A 403 -2.97 -29.87 -7.84
CA ARG A 403 -4.00 -29.82 -8.90
C ARG A 403 -5.27 -29.08 -8.46
N LEU A 404 -5.11 -28.07 -7.60
CA LEU A 404 -6.20 -27.22 -7.12
C LEU A 404 -7.33 -27.97 -6.40
N ALA A 405 -7.13 -29.16 -5.84
CA ALA A 405 -8.20 -29.86 -5.13
C ALA A 405 -8.56 -29.18 -3.79
N HIS A 406 -9.79 -29.35 -3.28
CA HIS A 406 -10.13 -28.89 -1.93
C HIS A 406 -9.40 -29.67 -0.83
N PHE A 407 -9.14 -30.96 -1.09
CA PHE A 407 -8.48 -31.90 -0.17
C PHE A 407 -7.37 -32.66 -0.90
N GLN A 408 -6.49 -33.33 -0.15
CA GLN A 408 -5.47 -34.17 -0.75
C GLN A 408 -6.13 -35.28 -1.59
N PHE A 409 -5.68 -35.46 -2.83
CA PHE A 409 -6.19 -36.52 -3.70
C PHE A 409 -5.96 -37.89 -3.06
N GLY A 410 -7.01 -38.71 -3.02
CA GLY A 410 -7.04 -39.97 -2.28
C GLY A 410 -8.22 -40.00 -1.31
N MET A 411 -8.07 -40.75 -0.22
CA MET A 411 -9.16 -40.96 0.75
C MET A 411 -9.74 -39.66 1.32
N ASP A 412 -8.90 -38.67 1.63
CA ASP A 412 -9.32 -37.40 2.23
C ASP A 412 -10.37 -36.65 1.38
N LEU A 413 -10.26 -36.75 0.06
CA LEU A 413 -11.24 -36.19 -0.88
C LEU A 413 -12.46 -37.11 -1.03
N CYS A 414 -12.25 -38.43 -1.17
CA CYS A 414 -13.33 -39.39 -1.42
C CYS A 414 -14.35 -39.44 -0.26
N VAL A 415 -13.87 -39.41 0.98
CA VAL A 415 -14.75 -39.51 2.17
C VAL A 415 -15.63 -38.27 2.38
N GLN A 416 -15.39 -37.18 1.64
CA GLN A 416 -16.26 -36.00 1.69
C GLN A 416 -17.64 -36.30 1.12
N CYS A 417 -17.74 -37.24 0.16
CA CYS A 417 -18.99 -37.62 -0.50
C CYS A 417 -19.38 -39.08 -0.21
N HIS A 418 -18.41 -39.89 0.20
CA HIS A 418 -18.59 -41.30 0.52
C HIS A 418 -18.29 -41.55 2.00
N GLU A 419 -19.09 -40.96 2.90
CA GLU A 419 -18.89 -41.08 4.34
C GLU A 419 -18.83 -42.53 4.82
N GLN A 420 -19.53 -43.45 4.15
CA GLN A 420 -19.48 -44.89 4.42
C GLN A 420 -18.10 -45.53 4.21
N LEU A 421 -17.20 -44.86 3.49
CA LEU A 421 -15.81 -45.29 3.26
C LEU A 421 -14.84 -44.71 4.31
N LYS A 422 -15.33 -43.86 5.22
CA LYS A 422 -14.55 -43.32 6.33
C LYS A 422 -14.35 -44.44 7.35
N ARG A 423 -13.15 -45.01 7.36
CA ARG A 423 -12.73 -46.03 8.33
C ARG A 423 -12.39 -45.42 9.67
#